data_AF-A0A941WQE0-F1
#
_entry.id   AF-A0A941WQE0-F1
#
_cell.length_a   1.000
_cell.length_b   1.000
_cell.length_c   1.000
_cell.angle_alpha   90.00
_cell.angle_beta   90.00
_cell.angle_gamma   90.00
#
_symmetry.space_group_name_H-M   'P 1'
#
loop_
_entity.id
_entity.type
_entity.pdbx_description
1 polymer ?
#
loop_
_entity_poly.entity_id
_entity_poly.type
_entity_poly.pdbx_seq_one_letter_code
_entity_poly.pdbx_strand_id
1 'polypeptide(L)'
;AEYGVLDFLLGIHEQPRRREVLEPLAAPVNAEAEAGTVSLEISGVWTDGEMLAMDWRIQNREPQTPVYVQIDQWTLNGIRVGSDGSDSFDCQWLPGLYAPDGVMQDGEVIALPGEAKGENAVQMELAVGVYTPIDPVYAMDSFDPEEAGRKTEQGYFVIAGGEGLTAQEEDAWYQCFGRIDAALDPALAARFKRQELHISLSLDMTCANACREPLTVRERYTCDRLMARYESAVLTPLGLYVQLVAEPAEGTREAAEALFNGTFELTDGEGAPLDAELLSGEKGVQPMDGGGWGVRFSAVWAVPDASPLPQTLAVSYHDASGAQLLCMPLERGGT
;
A
#
# COMPACT_ATOMS: atom_id res chain seq x y z
N ALA A 1 3.76 -22.88 10.08
CA ALA A 1 4.70 -22.48 9.04
C ALA A 1 5.25 -21.14 9.47
N GLU A 2 6.56 -20.93 9.40
CA GLU A 2 7.08 -19.55 9.40
C GLU A 2 6.55 -18.95 8.11
N TYR A 3 5.60 -18.00 8.22
CA TYR A 3 5.19 -17.19 7.09
C TYR A 3 6.39 -16.31 6.74
N GLY A 4 6.82 -16.34 5.47
CA GLY A 4 7.83 -15.42 4.95
C GLY A 4 7.24 -14.44 3.93
N VAL A 5 7.99 -13.40 3.59
CA VAL A 5 7.56 -12.33 2.66
C VAL A 5 7.00 -12.83 1.32
N LEU A 6 7.50 -13.96 0.80
CA LEU A 6 7.01 -14.57 -0.44
C LEU A 6 5.68 -15.31 -0.25
N ASP A 7 5.39 -15.83 0.94
CA ASP A 7 4.12 -16.48 1.25
C ASP A 7 2.98 -15.46 1.28
N PHE A 8 3.27 -14.24 1.75
CA PHE A 8 2.36 -13.10 1.61
C PHE A 8 2.19 -12.69 0.14
N LEU A 9 3.30 -12.39 -0.55
CA LEU A 9 3.29 -11.89 -1.93
C LEU A 9 2.61 -12.83 -2.94
N LEU A 10 2.77 -14.14 -2.79
CA LEU A 10 2.19 -15.14 -3.69
C LEU A 10 0.81 -15.65 -3.22
N GLY A 11 0.40 -15.26 -2.01
CA GLY A 11 -0.74 -15.83 -1.31
C GLY A 11 -0.55 -17.30 -0.94
N ILE A 12 -1.62 -17.90 -0.41
CA ILE A 12 -1.63 -19.27 0.12
C ILE A 12 -1.58 -20.34 -0.99
N HIS A 13 -1.77 -19.95 -2.25
CA HIS A 13 -1.71 -20.88 -3.38
C HIS A 13 -0.28 -21.04 -3.89
N GLU A 14 0.20 -22.28 -3.96
CA GLU A 14 1.54 -22.56 -4.51
C GLU A 14 1.61 -22.08 -5.97
N GLN A 15 2.49 -21.11 -6.23
CA GLN A 15 2.88 -20.65 -7.56
C GLN A 15 4.38 -20.94 -7.75
N PRO A 16 4.80 -22.21 -7.97
CA PRO A 16 6.20 -22.62 -7.87
C PRO A 16 7.11 -21.87 -8.84
N ARG A 17 6.64 -21.66 -10.08
CA ARG A 17 7.40 -20.94 -11.11
C ARG A 17 7.64 -19.48 -10.75
N ARG A 18 6.63 -18.78 -10.23
CA ARG A 18 6.79 -17.41 -9.75
C ARG A 18 7.70 -17.35 -8.54
N ARG A 19 7.59 -18.31 -7.61
CA ARG A 19 8.50 -18.39 -6.47
C ARG A 19 9.95 -18.51 -6.91
N GLU A 20 10.28 -19.38 -7.87
CA GLU A 20 11.65 -19.53 -8.40
C GLU A 20 12.22 -18.21 -8.95
N VAL A 21 11.38 -17.35 -9.51
CA VAL A 21 11.80 -16.06 -10.09
C VAL A 21 11.89 -14.95 -9.02
N LEU A 22 11.05 -14.99 -7.99
CA LEU A 22 11.01 -13.98 -6.92
C LEU A 22 11.99 -14.28 -5.77
N GLU A 23 12.27 -15.54 -5.48
CA GLU A 23 13.11 -15.99 -4.36
C GLU A 23 14.50 -15.35 -4.33
N PRO A 24 15.23 -15.19 -5.46
CA PRO A 24 16.53 -14.53 -5.45
C PRO A 24 16.52 -13.05 -5.01
N LEU A 25 15.34 -12.42 -5.00
CA LEU A 25 15.14 -11.02 -4.60
C LEU A 25 14.65 -10.87 -3.16
N ALA A 26 14.32 -11.98 -2.49
CA ALA A 26 13.98 -11.95 -1.08
C ALA A 26 15.25 -11.92 -0.24
N ALA A 27 15.29 -11.04 0.76
CA ALA A 27 16.36 -10.94 1.73
C ALA A 27 15.81 -11.18 3.13
N PRO A 28 16.35 -12.14 3.91
CA PRO A 28 16.02 -12.23 5.32
C PRO A 28 16.56 -11.00 6.04
N VAL A 29 15.77 -10.49 6.97
CA VAL A 29 16.11 -9.35 7.80
C VAL A 29 15.83 -9.76 9.24
N ASN A 30 16.71 -9.45 10.18
CA ASN A 30 16.46 -9.72 11.60
C ASN A 30 16.37 -8.38 12.32
N ALA A 31 15.37 -7.58 11.96
CA ALA A 31 15.15 -6.27 12.54
C ALA A 31 14.11 -6.37 13.65
N GLU A 32 14.48 -5.91 14.85
CA GLU A 32 13.61 -5.95 16.01
C GLU A 32 13.63 -4.60 16.72
N ALA A 33 12.47 -4.19 17.24
CA ALA A 33 12.31 -3.04 18.11
C ALA A 33 11.38 -3.40 19.27
N GLU A 34 11.62 -2.79 20.43
CA GLU A 34 10.78 -2.97 21.62
C GLU A 34 10.46 -1.62 22.27
N ALA A 35 9.22 -1.48 22.73
CA ALA A 35 8.73 -0.31 23.42
C ALA A 35 7.72 -0.75 24.51
N GLY A 36 8.17 -0.79 25.76
CA GLY A 36 7.37 -1.29 26.86
C GLY A 36 7.06 -2.78 26.70
N THR A 37 5.77 -3.10 26.57
CA THR A 37 5.28 -4.48 26.40
C THR A 37 5.17 -4.89 24.93
N VAL A 38 5.38 -3.96 24.00
CA VAL A 38 5.22 -4.20 22.56
C VAL A 38 6.56 -4.48 21.92
N SER A 39 6.62 -5.50 21.07
CA SER A 39 7.75 -5.77 20.19
C SER A 39 7.28 -5.85 18.74
N LEU A 40 8.12 -5.35 17.83
CA LEU A 40 7.95 -5.45 16.38
C LEU A 40 9.19 -6.14 15.79
N GLU A 41 8.95 -7.12 14.94
CA GLU A 41 9.95 -7.84 14.17
C GLU A 41 9.66 -7.65 12.68
N ILE A 42 10.70 -7.42 11.87
CA ILE A 42 10.68 -7.56 10.41
C ILE A 42 11.66 -8.67 10.06
N SER A 43 11.12 -9.81 9.64
CA SER A 43 11.86 -11.07 9.41
C SER A 43 12.37 -11.19 7.96
N GLY A 44 11.79 -10.45 7.03
CA GLY A 44 12.17 -10.50 5.63
C GLY A 44 11.65 -9.33 4.82
N VAL A 45 12.39 -9.01 3.77
CA VAL A 45 12.00 -8.01 2.76
C VAL A 45 12.16 -8.60 1.37
N TRP A 46 11.40 -8.09 0.42
CA TRP A 46 11.52 -8.42 -0.99
C TRP A 46 11.38 -7.15 -1.82
N THR A 47 12.15 -7.03 -2.89
CA THR A 47 12.03 -5.89 -3.80
C THR A 47 12.51 -6.24 -5.19
N ASP A 48 11.78 -5.76 -6.21
CA ASP A 48 12.18 -5.83 -7.61
C ASP A 48 12.62 -4.48 -8.20
N GLY A 49 12.74 -3.46 -7.33
CA GLY A 49 13.16 -2.12 -7.71
C GLY A 49 12.03 -1.23 -8.23
N GLU A 50 10.79 -1.75 -8.30
CA GLU A 50 9.57 -0.96 -8.45
C GLU A 50 8.65 -1.10 -7.23
N MET A 51 8.64 -2.28 -6.60
CA MET A 51 7.82 -2.62 -5.43
C MET A 51 8.71 -3.06 -4.26
N LEU A 52 8.26 -2.80 -3.04
CA LEU A 52 8.85 -3.30 -1.79
C LEU A 52 7.78 -4.08 -1.03
N ALA A 53 8.16 -5.26 -0.53
CA ALA A 53 7.36 -6.04 0.40
C ALA A 53 8.14 -6.29 1.69
N MET A 54 7.44 -6.38 2.81
CA MET A 54 8.01 -6.79 4.09
C MET A 54 7.10 -7.78 4.79
N ASP A 55 7.71 -8.73 5.51
CA ASP A 55 7.04 -9.64 6.44
C ASP A 55 7.32 -9.16 7.87
N TRP A 56 6.26 -8.94 8.63
CA TRP A 56 6.33 -8.31 9.93
C TRP A 56 5.49 -9.05 10.97
N ARG A 57 5.93 -8.96 12.22
CA ARG A 57 5.22 -9.50 13.38
C ARG A 57 5.24 -8.49 14.50
N ILE A 58 4.07 -8.12 15.01
CA ILE A 58 3.93 -7.25 16.18
C ILE A 58 3.23 -7.99 17.31
N GLN A 59 3.71 -7.77 18.53
CA GLN A 59 3.20 -8.47 19.71
C GLN A 59 3.11 -7.52 20.91
N ASN A 60 1.97 -7.48 21.57
CA ASN A 60 1.84 -7.04 22.96
C ASN A 60 2.00 -8.23 23.90
N ARG A 61 3.07 -8.23 24.70
CA ARG A 61 3.41 -9.30 25.67
C ARG A 61 2.50 -9.30 26.90
N GLU A 62 1.70 -8.25 27.07
CA GLU A 62 0.74 -8.07 28.16
C GLU A 62 -0.68 -7.80 27.62
N PRO A 63 -1.34 -8.78 27.00
CA PRO A 63 -2.61 -8.57 26.31
C PRO A 63 -3.76 -8.12 27.23
N GLN A 64 -3.63 -8.31 28.55
CA GLN A 64 -4.57 -7.75 29.53
C GLN A 64 -4.54 -6.22 29.62
N THR A 65 -3.52 -5.58 29.06
CA THR A 65 -3.35 -4.13 29.01
C THR A 65 -3.32 -3.69 27.54
N PRO A 66 -4.49 -3.38 26.94
CA PRO A 66 -4.55 -3.02 25.54
C PRO A 66 -3.75 -1.77 25.20
N VAL A 67 -3.12 -1.78 24.05
CA VAL A 67 -2.39 -0.64 23.48
C VAL A 67 -2.84 -0.42 22.05
N TYR A 68 -2.87 0.83 21.62
CA TYR A 68 -3.10 1.19 20.24
C TYR A 68 -1.75 1.39 19.55
N VAL A 69 -1.54 0.76 18.41
CA VAL A 69 -0.33 0.90 17.60
C VAL A 69 -0.67 1.55 16.28
N GLN A 70 0.22 2.40 15.76
CA GLN A 70 0.07 2.95 14.41
C GLN A 70 1.43 3.32 13.81
N ILE A 71 1.54 3.30 12.49
CA ILE A 71 2.69 3.83 11.77
C ILE A 71 2.66 5.36 11.90
N ASP A 72 3.58 5.95 12.64
CA ASP A 72 3.68 7.42 12.70
C ASP A 72 4.47 7.94 11.49
N GLN A 73 5.52 7.21 11.11
CA GLN A 73 6.35 7.52 9.97
C GLN A 73 6.87 6.25 9.30
N TRP A 74 6.81 6.21 7.98
CA TRP A 74 7.53 5.24 7.17
C TRP A 74 8.14 5.97 5.99
N THR A 75 9.46 5.88 5.84
CA THR A 75 10.18 6.57 4.79
C THR A 75 11.20 5.68 4.09
N LEU A 76 11.40 5.92 2.80
CA LEU A 76 12.48 5.37 1.99
C LEU A 76 13.33 6.54 1.48
N ASN A 77 14.62 6.56 1.82
CA ASN A 77 15.53 7.70 1.59
C ASN A 77 14.95 9.04 2.08
N GLY A 78 14.22 9.03 3.20
CA GLY A 78 13.56 10.21 3.77
C GLY A 78 12.25 10.62 3.08
N ILE A 79 11.80 9.91 2.05
CA ILE A 79 10.53 10.16 1.36
C ILE A 79 9.44 9.31 1.98
N ARG A 80 8.33 9.94 2.36
CA ARG A 80 7.21 9.26 3.01
C ARG A 80 6.54 8.29 2.05
N VAL A 81 6.25 7.09 2.55
CA VAL A 81 5.43 6.08 1.89
C VAL A 81 4.20 5.80 2.76
N GLY A 82 3.14 5.27 2.15
CA GLY A 82 1.92 4.84 2.83
C GLY A 82 1.76 3.33 2.75
N SER A 83 1.09 2.74 3.74
CA SER A 83 0.56 1.38 3.66
C SER A 83 -0.76 1.37 2.89
N ASP A 84 -1.26 0.17 2.58
CA ASP A 84 -2.50 -0.04 1.82
C ASP A 84 -3.81 0.32 2.56
N GLY A 85 -3.78 0.53 3.89
CA GLY A 85 -4.90 1.11 4.65
C GLY A 85 -5.15 0.50 6.03
N SER A 86 -6.39 0.62 6.53
CA SER A 86 -6.79 0.32 7.91
C SER A 86 -6.82 -1.15 8.30
N ASP A 87 -6.85 -2.05 7.32
CA ASP A 87 -7.01 -3.49 7.54
C ASP A 87 -5.64 -4.20 7.67
N SER A 88 -4.55 -3.42 7.63
CA SER A 88 -3.16 -3.86 7.67
C SER A 88 -2.36 -3.15 8.78
N PHE A 89 -1.04 -3.12 8.66
CA PHE A 89 -0.07 -2.63 9.62
C PHE A 89 -0.24 -1.14 10.03
N ASP A 90 -1.16 -0.40 9.42
CA ASP A 90 -1.27 1.07 9.59
C ASP A 90 -1.68 1.51 11.00
N CYS A 91 -2.78 0.98 11.55
CA CYS A 91 -3.22 1.32 12.91
C CYS A 91 -4.24 0.34 13.51
N GLN A 92 -4.02 -0.11 14.76
CA GLN A 92 -4.88 -1.12 15.40
C GLN A 92 -4.66 -1.28 16.91
N TRP A 93 -5.60 -1.96 17.59
CA TRP A 93 -5.43 -2.39 18.98
C TRP A 93 -4.69 -3.72 19.10
N LEU A 94 -3.85 -3.84 20.13
CA LEU A 94 -3.22 -5.08 20.58
C LEU A 94 -3.54 -5.31 22.08
N PRO A 95 -4.43 -6.24 22.45
CA PRO A 95 -5.24 -7.07 21.56
C PRO A 95 -6.37 -6.29 20.89
N GLY A 96 -6.80 -6.75 19.74
CA GLY A 96 -7.87 -6.15 18.92
C GLY A 96 -8.53 -7.20 18.03
N LEU A 97 -9.37 -6.77 17.07
CA LEU A 97 -10.10 -7.70 16.19
C LEU A 97 -9.16 -8.63 15.40
N TYR A 98 -8.09 -8.08 14.84
CA TYR A 98 -7.11 -8.81 14.02
C TYR A 98 -5.99 -9.47 14.85
N ALA A 99 -5.94 -9.20 16.15
CA ALA A 99 -4.91 -9.66 17.07
C ALA A 99 -5.50 -10.02 18.44
N PRO A 100 -6.45 -10.97 18.55
CA PRO A 100 -7.22 -11.21 19.77
C PRO A 100 -6.36 -11.67 20.96
N ASP A 101 -5.20 -12.26 20.70
CA ASP A 101 -4.22 -12.68 21.72
C ASP A 101 -3.08 -11.65 21.91
N GLY A 102 -3.18 -10.50 21.25
CA GLY A 102 -2.16 -9.44 21.26
C GLY A 102 -1.02 -9.67 20.26
N VAL A 103 -1.12 -10.67 19.39
CA VAL A 103 -0.13 -10.95 18.34
C VAL A 103 -0.78 -10.77 16.96
N MET A 104 -0.07 -10.08 16.06
CA MET A 104 -0.39 -10.06 14.65
C MET A 104 0.86 -10.32 13.82
N GLN A 105 0.67 -11.03 12.71
CA GLN A 105 1.69 -11.27 11.71
C GLN A 105 1.04 -11.19 10.33
N ASP A 106 1.64 -10.42 9.44
CA ASP A 106 1.19 -10.25 8.06
C ASP A 106 2.36 -9.75 7.19
N GLY A 107 2.09 -9.50 5.92
CA GLY A 107 2.97 -8.73 5.06
C GLY A 107 2.44 -7.34 4.73
N GLU A 108 3.28 -6.52 4.10
CA GLU A 108 2.91 -5.21 3.58
C GLU A 108 3.62 -5.01 2.24
N VAL A 109 2.92 -4.46 1.24
CA VAL A 109 3.47 -4.21 -0.11
C VAL A 109 3.18 -2.78 -0.54
N ILE A 110 4.24 -2.09 -0.95
CA ILE A 110 4.16 -0.71 -1.41
C ILE A 110 4.91 -0.52 -2.73
N ALA A 111 4.49 0.47 -3.52
CA ALA A 111 5.30 0.96 -4.61
C ALA A 111 6.47 1.81 -4.06
N LEU A 112 7.66 1.64 -4.63
CA LEU A 112 8.79 2.49 -4.31
C LEU A 112 8.53 3.93 -4.80
N PRO A 113 8.88 4.96 -4.01
CA PRO A 113 8.81 6.33 -4.47
C PRO A 113 9.79 6.53 -5.63
N GLY A 114 9.45 7.39 -6.59
CA GLY A 114 10.19 7.56 -7.84
C GLY A 114 11.67 7.86 -7.64
N GLU A 115 12.01 8.63 -6.60
CA GLU A 115 13.37 9.03 -6.26
C GLU A 115 14.18 7.93 -5.58
N ALA A 116 13.55 6.86 -5.07
CA ALA A 116 14.25 5.68 -4.58
C ALA A 116 14.53 4.66 -5.68
N LYS A 117 13.87 4.77 -6.84
CA LYS A 117 14.02 3.83 -7.94
C LYS A 117 15.36 3.99 -8.64
N GLY A 118 16.06 2.88 -8.88
CA GLY A 118 17.37 2.89 -9.54
C GLY A 118 18.56 3.23 -8.63
N GLU A 119 18.31 3.63 -7.39
CA GLU A 119 19.36 3.69 -6.36
C GLU A 119 19.80 2.28 -5.99
N ASN A 120 21.09 2.07 -5.75
CA ASN A 120 21.63 0.75 -5.36
C ASN A 120 21.49 0.46 -3.87
N ALA A 121 21.29 1.50 -3.06
CA ALA A 121 21.04 1.39 -1.63
C ALA A 121 19.88 2.31 -1.25
N VAL A 122 18.87 1.76 -0.59
CA VAL A 122 17.71 2.50 -0.10
C VAL A 122 17.65 2.36 1.41
N GLN A 123 17.66 3.49 2.11
CA GLN A 123 17.51 3.53 3.55
C GLN A 123 16.03 3.57 3.91
N MET A 124 15.55 2.54 4.60
CA MET A 124 14.20 2.48 5.16
C MET A 124 14.23 2.87 6.63
N GLU A 125 13.33 3.78 7.00
CA GLU A 125 13.06 4.13 8.40
C GLU A 125 11.57 3.94 8.68
N LEU A 126 11.25 3.19 9.73
CA LEU A 126 9.90 2.91 10.17
C LEU A 126 9.80 3.24 11.66
N ALA A 127 8.91 4.18 11.99
CA ALA A 127 8.55 4.54 13.35
C ALA A 127 7.08 4.17 13.61
N VAL A 128 6.87 3.28 14.58
CA VAL A 128 5.53 2.85 15.02
C VAL A 128 5.30 3.40 16.42
N GLY A 129 4.25 4.20 16.57
CA GLY A 129 3.83 4.72 17.86
C GLY A 129 3.07 3.67 18.65
N VAL A 130 3.40 3.54 19.93
CA VAL A 130 2.69 2.69 20.90
C VAL A 130 1.97 3.60 21.89
N TYR A 131 0.65 3.60 21.81
CA TYR A 131 -0.24 4.49 22.57
C TYR A 131 -0.95 3.69 23.66
N THR A 132 -0.47 3.83 24.89
CA THR A 132 -1.08 3.19 26.06
C THR A 132 -2.10 4.13 26.70
N PRO A 133 -3.39 3.76 26.83
CA PRO A 133 -4.36 4.57 27.56
C PRO A 133 -3.88 4.88 28.98
N ILE A 134 -4.01 6.13 29.40
CA ILE A 134 -3.70 6.57 30.77
C ILE A 134 -4.85 6.17 31.71
N ASP A 135 -6.07 6.28 31.21
CA ASP A 135 -7.29 5.93 31.92
C ASP A 135 -7.50 4.40 31.92
N PRO A 136 -8.20 3.85 32.93
CA PRO A 136 -8.58 2.44 32.92
C PRO A 136 -9.41 2.11 31.67
N VAL A 137 -9.11 0.98 31.04
CA VAL A 137 -9.79 0.57 29.81
C VAL A 137 -11.09 -0.19 30.11
N TYR A 138 -12.14 0.13 29.36
CA TYR A 138 -13.36 -0.67 29.28
C TYR A 138 -13.54 -1.17 27.84
N ALA A 139 -13.38 -2.48 27.64
CA ALA A 139 -13.61 -3.12 26.35
C ALA A 139 -15.06 -3.64 26.26
N MET A 140 -15.77 -3.27 25.21
CA MET A 140 -17.09 -3.79 24.85
C MET A 140 -17.00 -4.62 23.57
N ASP A 141 -17.77 -5.70 23.49
CA ASP A 141 -17.75 -6.62 22.34
C ASP A 141 -18.30 -5.97 21.06
N SER A 142 -19.24 -5.03 21.20
CA SER A 142 -19.85 -4.28 20.11
C SER A 142 -20.17 -2.86 20.57
N PHE A 143 -20.13 -1.90 19.64
CA PHE A 143 -20.35 -0.51 19.97
C PHE A 143 -21.80 -0.23 20.42
N ASP A 144 -21.95 0.25 21.66
CA ASP A 144 -23.19 0.81 22.21
C ASP A 144 -22.91 2.25 22.67
N PRO A 145 -23.55 3.26 22.06
CA PRO A 145 -23.29 4.67 22.36
C PRO A 145 -23.73 5.09 23.78
N GLU A 146 -24.81 4.52 24.32
CA GLU A 146 -25.27 4.84 25.69
C GLU A 146 -24.30 4.26 26.73
N GLU A 147 -23.85 3.02 26.50
CA GLU A 147 -22.85 2.41 27.36
C GLU A 147 -21.49 3.11 27.27
N ALA A 148 -21.04 3.45 26.06
CA ALA A 148 -19.79 4.17 25.83
C ALA A 148 -19.79 5.52 26.56
N GLY A 149 -20.85 6.30 26.44
CA GLY A 149 -21.00 7.57 27.16
C GLY A 149 -20.95 7.39 28.67
N ARG A 150 -21.77 6.49 29.22
CA ARG A 150 -21.79 6.20 30.66
C ARG A 150 -20.43 5.74 31.19
N LYS A 151 -19.67 4.95 30.44
CA LYS A 151 -18.35 4.45 30.83
C LYS A 151 -17.28 5.53 30.76
N THR A 152 -17.33 6.39 29.75
CA THR A 152 -16.44 7.55 29.68
C THR A 152 -16.70 8.52 30.83
N GLU A 153 -17.96 8.79 31.20
CA GLU A 153 -18.31 9.60 32.37
C GLU A 153 -17.79 9.00 33.70
N GLN A 154 -17.62 7.67 33.75
CA GLN A 154 -17.01 6.96 34.88
C GLN A 154 -15.48 7.02 34.88
N GLY A 155 -14.87 7.68 33.90
CA GLY A 155 -13.42 7.85 33.77
C GLY A 155 -12.71 6.70 33.04
N TYR A 156 -13.43 5.88 32.27
CA TYR A 156 -12.81 4.84 31.45
C TYR A 156 -12.42 5.36 30.06
N PHE A 157 -11.38 4.75 29.49
CA PHE A 157 -11.18 4.77 28.05
C PHE A 157 -11.94 3.59 27.42
N VAL A 158 -12.83 3.86 26.47
CA VAL A 158 -13.71 2.84 25.89
C VAL A 158 -13.14 2.32 24.58
N ILE A 159 -13.06 0.99 24.45
CA ILE A 159 -12.71 0.29 23.21
C ILE A 159 -13.91 -0.58 22.82
N ALA A 160 -14.34 -0.53 21.56
CA ALA A 160 -15.47 -1.33 21.07
C ALA A 160 -15.04 -2.26 19.94
N GLY A 161 -15.48 -3.52 19.96
CA GLY A 161 -15.24 -4.49 18.88
C GLY A 161 -13.79 -4.86 18.62
N GLY A 162 -12.84 -4.34 19.42
CA GLY A 162 -11.40 -4.49 19.15
C GLY A 162 -10.91 -3.66 17.96
N GLU A 163 -11.70 -2.69 17.48
CA GLU A 163 -11.42 -1.89 16.30
C GLU A 163 -11.55 -0.39 16.58
N GLY A 164 -10.69 0.40 15.93
CA GLY A 164 -10.82 1.86 15.90
C GLY A 164 -10.78 2.52 17.29
N LEU A 165 -11.20 3.78 17.34
CA LEU A 165 -11.28 4.60 18.55
C LEU A 165 -12.74 4.93 18.83
N THR A 166 -13.08 5.16 20.10
CA THR A 166 -14.37 5.75 20.46
C THR A 166 -14.22 7.24 20.66
N ALA A 167 -15.12 8.01 20.05
CA ALA A 167 -15.10 9.47 20.09
C ALA A 167 -16.49 10.03 20.33
N GLN A 168 -16.53 11.29 20.79
CA GLN A 168 -17.74 12.05 21.00
C GLN A 168 -17.69 13.33 20.18
N GLU A 169 -18.74 13.58 19.41
CA GLU A 169 -18.96 14.84 18.70
C GLU A 169 -20.33 15.35 19.13
N GLU A 170 -20.34 16.54 19.72
CA GLU A 170 -21.51 17.10 20.41
C GLU A 170 -22.06 16.12 21.46
N ASP A 171 -23.32 15.70 21.33
CA ASP A 171 -23.98 14.76 22.23
C ASP A 171 -23.94 13.30 21.70
N ALA A 172 -23.30 13.06 20.55
CA ALA A 172 -23.28 11.77 19.88
C ALA A 172 -21.95 11.03 20.10
N TRP A 173 -22.05 9.77 20.52
CA TRP A 173 -20.93 8.84 20.56
C TRP A 173 -20.87 8.03 19.27
N TYR A 174 -19.66 7.87 18.73
CA TYR A 174 -19.41 7.03 17.57
C TYR A 174 -18.10 6.25 17.72
N GLN A 175 -18.01 5.17 16.96
CA GLN A 175 -16.77 4.44 16.73
C GLN A 175 -16.19 4.90 15.40
N CYS A 176 -14.92 5.25 15.38
CA CYS A 176 -14.21 5.67 14.16
C CYS A 176 -12.93 4.86 13.97
N PHE A 177 -12.54 4.64 12.72
CA PHE A 177 -11.20 4.21 12.38
C PHE A 177 -10.34 5.43 12.12
N GLY A 178 -9.13 5.46 12.67
CA GLY A 178 -8.24 6.58 12.42
C GLY A 178 -7.05 6.59 13.34
N ARG A 179 -6.07 7.39 12.94
CA ARG A 179 -4.86 7.63 13.69
C ARG A 179 -5.08 8.61 14.83
N ILE A 180 -4.34 8.41 15.91
CA ILE A 180 -4.14 9.40 16.95
C ILE A 180 -3.19 10.47 16.39
N ASP A 181 -3.74 11.65 16.07
CA ASP A 181 -2.97 12.80 15.60
C ASP A 181 -3.16 13.97 16.57
N ALA A 182 -2.11 14.31 17.31
CA ALA A 182 -2.15 15.39 18.30
C ALA A 182 -2.36 16.78 17.68
N ALA A 183 -2.10 16.97 16.38
CA ALA A 183 -2.37 18.21 15.68
C ALA A 183 -3.85 18.35 15.32
N LEU A 184 -4.54 17.23 15.06
CA LEU A 184 -5.97 17.21 14.73
C LEU A 184 -6.85 17.11 15.99
N ASP A 185 -6.49 16.23 16.92
CA ASP A 185 -7.20 16.00 18.17
C ASP A 185 -6.22 15.89 19.37
N PRO A 186 -5.77 17.04 19.92
CA PRO A 186 -4.88 17.05 21.07
C PRO A 186 -5.56 16.51 22.35
N ALA A 187 -6.89 16.55 22.44
CA ALA A 187 -7.62 16.08 23.61
C ALA A 187 -7.60 14.55 23.68
N LEU A 188 -7.84 13.89 22.54
CA LEU A 188 -7.70 12.44 22.42
C LEU A 188 -6.25 12.01 22.65
N ALA A 189 -5.28 12.64 21.97
CA ALA A 189 -3.87 12.30 22.12
C ALA A 189 -3.37 12.42 23.58
N ALA A 190 -3.87 13.39 24.35
CA ALA A 190 -3.52 13.57 25.75
C ALA A 190 -4.00 12.44 26.67
N ARG A 191 -4.91 11.57 26.22
CA ARG A 191 -5.37 10.38 26.97
C ARG A 191 -4.40 9.20 26.89
N PHE A 192 -3.30 9.33 26.14
CA PHE A 192 -2.35 8.26 25.93
C PHE A 192 -0.95 8.63 26.39
N LYS A 193 -0.22 7.64 26.91
CA LYS A 193 1.24 7.66 26.98
C LYS A 193 1.78 7.08 25.68
N ARG A 194 2.50 7.90 24.89
CA ARG A 194 3.17 7.47 23.66
C ARG A 194 4.58 6.95 23.94
N GLN A 195 4.90 5.80 23.37
CA GLN A 195 6.25 5.28 23.18
C GLN A 195 6.47 5.05 21.67
N GLU A 196 7.70 4.74 21.26
CA GLU A 196 8.04 4.57 19.86
C GLU A 196 8.89 3.33 19.65
N LEU A 197 8.52 2.52 18.67
CA LEU A 197 9.33 1.47 18.07
C LEU A 197 9.99 2.07 16.83
N HIS A 198 11.27 1.83 16.64
CA HIS A 198 12.01 2.37 15.50
C HIS A 198 12.85 1.28 14.84
N ILE A 199 12.56 1.02 13.57
CA ILE A 199 13.31 0.08 12.71
C ILE A 199 14.00 0.86 11.60
N SER A 200 15.28 0.58 11.42
CA SER A 200 16.14 1.18 10.40
C SER A 200 16.80 0.07 9.58
N LEU A 201 16.56 0.04 8.28
CA LEU A 201 17.10 -0.96 7.36
C LEU A 201 17.81 -0.31 6.17
N SER A 202 18.93 -0.89 5.76
CA SER A 202 19.56 -0.58 4.47
C SER A 202 19.21 -1.69 3.50
N LEU A 203 18.43 -1.35 2.46
CA LEU A 203 18.02 -2.26 1.40
C LEU A 203 19.05 -2.22 0.27
N ASP A 204 19.64 -3.37 -0.06
CA ASP A 204 20.49 -3.53 -1.25
C ASP A 204 19.59 -3.78 -2.47
N MET A 205 19.61 -2.84 -3.40
CA MET A 205 18.76 -2.84 -4.59
C MET A 205 19.51 -3.33 -5.83
N THR A 206 20.77 -3.75 -5.70
CA THR A 206 21.65 -4.06 -6.84
C THR A 206 21.07 -5.18 -7.72
N CYS A 207 20.63 -6.29 -7.12
CA CYS A 207 20.02 -7.40 -7.85
C CYS A 207 18.66 -6.99 -8.44
N ALA A 208 17.85 -6.30 -7.66
CA ALA A 208 16.53 -5.80 -8.08
C ALA A 208 16.65 -4.89 -9.32
N ASN A 209 17.57 -3.92 -9.28
CA ASN A 209 17.82 -3.02 -10.40
C ASN A 209 18.33 -3.74 -11.66
N ALA A 210 19.12 -4.81 -11.50
CA ALA A 210 19.61 -5.59 -12.62
C ALA A 210 18.51 -6.41 -13.33
N CYS A 211 17.40 -6.70 -12.63
CA CYS A 211 16.26 -7.42 -13.17
C CYS A 211 15.22 -6.53 -13.85
N ARG A 212 15.34 -5.21 -13.74
CA ARG A 212 14.43 -4.24 -14.37
C ARG A 212 14.69 -4.17 -15.88
N GLU A 213 13.62 -4.29 -16.66
CA GLU A 213 13.63 -4.10 -18.10
C GLU A 213 12.73 -2.91 -18.45
N PRO A 214 13.29 -1.69 -18.58
CA PRO A 214 12.55 -0.53 -19.07
C PRO A 214 12.03 -0.78 -20.48
N LEU A 215 10.75 -0.51 -20.69
CA LEU A 215 10.11 -0.68 -22.00
C LEU A 215 10.18 0.62 -22.80
N THR A 216 10.33 0.48 -24.12
CA THR A 216 10.33 1.61 -25.04
C THR A 216 8.89 2.04 -25.29
N VAL A 217 8.64 3.34 -25.10
CA VAL A 217 7.32 3.97 -25.23
C VAL A 217 7.39 5.16 -26.18
N ARG A 218 6.24 5.52 -26.78
CA ARG A 218 6.11 6.77 -27.53
C ARG A 218 5.96 7.94 -26.55
N GLU A 219 6.34 9.13 -27.01
CA GLU A 219 6.17 10.38 -26.25
C GLU A 219 4.71 10.63 -25.85
N ARG A 220 3.77 10.29 -26.76
CA ARG A 220 2.33 10.44 -26.54
C ARG A 220 1.52 9.53 -27.47
N TYR A 221 0.32 9.20 -27.02
CA TYR A 221 -0.71 8.45 -27.72
C TYR A 221 -1.97 9.31 -27.73
N THR A 222 -2.63 9.43 -28.88
CA THR A 222 -3.75 10.38 -29.04
C THR A 222 -4.89 9.76 -29.82
N CYS A 223 -6.12 10.08 -29.42
CA CYS A 223 -7.33 9.96 -30.23
C CYS A 223 -8.16 11.26 -30.11
N ASP A 224 -9.33 11.31 -30.74
CA ASP A 224 -10.18 12.51 -30.72
C ASP A 224 -10.68 12.89 -29.30
N ARG A 225 -10.63 11.95 -28.35
CA ARG A 225 -11.19 12.12 -27.00
C ARG A 225 -10.15 12.37 -25.93
N LEU A 226 -8.92 11.88 -26.11
CA LEU A 226 -7.88 11.99 -25.10
C LEU A 226 -6.47 11.90 -25.69
N MET A 227 -5.52 12.41 -24.90
CA MET A 227 -4.09 12.15 -25.02
C MET A 227 -3.64 11.35 -23.80
N ALA A 228 -2.75 10.39 -23.99
CA ALA A 228 -2.11 9.68 -22.89
C ALA A 228 -0.60 9.56 -23.12
N ARG A 229 0.16 9.53 -22.03
CA ARG A 229 1.61 9.34 -22.02
C ARG A 229 2.02 8.45 -20.86
N TYR A 230 3.00 7.59 -21.09
CA TYR A 230 3.67 6.88 -20.00
C TYR A 230 4.63 7.83 -19.28
N GLU A 231 4.64 7.72 -17.97
CA GLU A 231 5.68 8.30 -17.10
C GLU A 231 6.72 7.24 -16.77
N SER A 232 6.30 5.98 -16.64
CA SER A 232 7.16 4.82 -16.47
C SER A 232 6.48 3.58 -17.05
N ALA A 233 7.27 2.69 -17.64
CA ALA A 233 6.87 1.35 -18.04
C ALA A 233 8.07 0.43 -17.88
N VAL A 234 8.02 -0.46 -16.90
CA VAL A 234 9.15 -1.33 -16.52
C VAL A 234 8.62 -2.73 -16.30
N LEU A 235 9.21 -3.70 -16.99
CA LEU A 235 8.98 -5.11 -16.71
C LEU A 235 9.96 -5.56 -15.62
N THR A 236 9.43 -6.22 -14.60
CA THR A 236 10.17 -6.76 -13.45
C THR A 236 9.84 -8.24 -13.25
N PRO A 237 10.58 -8.95 -12.38
CA PRO A 237 10.23 -10.29 -11.93
C PRO A 237 8.80 -10.47 -11.40
N LEU A 238 8.21 -9.45 -10.76
CA LEU A 238 6.81 -9.52 -10.29
C LEU A 238 5.81 -9.36 -11.43
N GLY A 239 6.12 -8.51 -12.40
CA GLY A 239 5.29 -8.26 -13.56
C GLY A 239 5.54 -6.92 -14.25
N LEU A 240 4.52 -6.39 -14.93
CA LEU A 240 4.61 -5.12 -15.63
C LEU A 240 4.16 -4.00 -14.69
N TYR A 241 5.08 -3.10 -14.36
CA TYR A 241 4.81 -1.84 -13.69
C TYR A 241 4.59 -0.73 -14.71
N VAL A 242 3.48 0.00 -14.59
CA VAL A 242 3.23 1.22 -15.37
C VAL A 242 2.82 2.39 -14.50
N GLN A 243 3.24 3.58 -14.92
CA GLN A 243 2.63 4.86 -14.55
C GLN A 243 2.30 5.60 -15.83
N LEU A 244 1.07 6.09 -15.94
CA LEU A 244 0.62 6.87 -17.08
C LEU A 244 -0.27 8.02 -16.64
N VAL A 245 -0.32 9.03 -17.51
CA VAL A 245 -1.22 10.17 -17.39
C VAL A 245 -2.08 10.22 -18.65
N ALA A 246 -3.39 10.45 -18.47
CA ALA A 246 -4.36 10.62 -19.54
C ALA A 246 -5.12 11.94 -19.36
N GLU A 247 -5.16 12.74 -20.41
CA GLU A 247 -5.79 14.07 -20.43
C GLU A 247 -6.93 14.06 -21.45
N PRO A 248 -8.17 14.43 -21.06
CA PRO A 248 -9.27 14.56 -21.99
C PRO A 248 -9.01 15.75 -22.92
N ALA A 249 -9.44 15.64 -24.17
CA ALA A 249 -9.28 16.72 -25.16
C ALA A 249 -9.93 18.05 -24.71
N GLU A 250 -10.99 17.98 -23.88
CA GLU A 250 -11.69 19.14 -23.33
C GLU A 250 -10.94 19.81 -22.16
N GLY A 251 -10.03 19.10 -21.49
CA GLY A 251 -9.26 19.60 -20.34
C GLY A 251 -10.08 19.97 -19.10
N THR A 252 -11.36 19.63 -19.04
CA THR A 252 -12.26 19.92 -17.91
C THR A 252 -12.24 18.81 -16.86
N ARG A 253 -12.62 19.15 -15.63
CA ARG A 253 -12.71 18.16 -14.53
C ARG A 253 -13.75 17.10 -14.83
N GLU A 254 -14.90 17.50 -15.36
CA GLU A 254 -16.01 16.61 -15.70
C GLU A 254 -15.59 15.60 -16.79
N ALA A 255 -14.79 16.03 -17.77
CA ALA A 255 -14.25 15.13 -18.78
C ALA A 255 -13.18 14.19 -18.19
N ALA A 256 -12.38 14.64 -17.23
CA ALA A 256 -11.42 13.79 -16.53
C ALA A 256 -12.12 12.76 -15.63
N GLU A 257 -13.24 13.12 -14.99
CA GLU A 257 -14.10 12.19 -14.25
C GLU A 257 -14.75 11.15 -15.19
N ALA A 258 -15.12 11.54 -16.41
CA ALA A 258 -15.58 10.59 -17.42
C ALA A 258 -14.45 9.63 -17.85
N LEU A 259 -13.20 10.10 -17.97
CA LEU A 259 -12.04 9.23 -18.21
C LEU A 259 -11.77 8.29 -17.03
N PHE A 260 -11.91 8.79 -15.80
CA PHE A 260 -11.76 8.01 -14.59
C PHE A 260 -12.78 6.86 -14.53
N ASN A 261 -13.97 7.01 -15.09
CA ASN A 261 -14.95 5.94 -15.14
C ASN A 261 -14.67 4.87 -16.22
N GLY A 262 -13.67 5.08 -17.09
CA GLY A 262 -13.15 4.05 -18.00
C GLY A 262 -12.15 3.10 -17.34
N THR A 263 -11.62 2.15 -18.11
CA THR A 263 -10.65 1.14 -17.65
C THR A 263 -9.35 1.23 -18.45
N PHE A 264 -8.24 0.97 -17.75
CA PHE A 264 -6.93 0.72 -18.35
C PHE A 264 -6.63 -0.77 -18.18
N GLU A 265 -6.40 -1.47 -19.29
CA GLU A 265 -6.25 -2.92 -19.32
C GLU A 265 -4.94 -3.31 -19.98
N LEU A 266 -4.29 -4.35 -19.46
CA LEU A 266 -3.12 -4.93 -20.10
C LEU A 266 -3.55 -5.76 -21.30
N THR A 267 -3.06 -5.37 -22.47
CA THR A 267 -3.38 -6.00 -23.75
C THR A 267 -2.10 -6.39 -24.49
N ASP A 268 -2.25 -7.15 -25.57
CA ASP A 268 -1.18 -7.31 -26.56
C ASP A 268 -0.98 -6.02 -27.36
N GLY A 269 0.05 -5.98 -28.21
CA GLY A 269 0.37 -4.84 -29.07
C GLY A 269 -0.74 -4.41 -30.06
N GLU A 270 -1.79 -5.21 -30.25
CA GLU A 270 -2.92 -4.93 -31.13
C GLU A 270 -4.19 -4.57 -30.33
N GLY A 271 -4.15 -4.63 -28.99
CA GLY A 271 -5.26 -4.28 -28.11
C GLY A 271 -6.12 -5.48 -27.66
N ALA A 272 -5.72 -6.72 -27.93
CA ALA A 272 -6.44 -7.88 -27.40
C ALA A 272 -6.09 -8.09 -25.90
N PRO A 273 -7.07 -8.38 -25.02
CA PRO A 273 -6.81 -8.57 -23.60
C PRO A 273 -5.83 -9.71 -23.33
N LEU A 274 -4.91 -9.50 -22.38
CA LEU A 274 -4.06 -10.56 -21.85
C LEU A 274 -4.65 -11.11 -20.55
N ASP A 275 -4.49 -12.41 -20.35
CA ASP A 275 -4.85 -13.09 -19.10
C ASP A 275 -3.79 -12.78 -18.03
N ALA A 276 -3.85 -11.57 -17.47
CA ALA A 276 -2.93 -11.05 -16.48
C ALA A 276 -3.68 -10.57 -15.25
N GLU A 277 -3.19 -10.97 -14.07
CA GLU A 277 -3.78 -10.57 -12.79
C GLU A 277 -3.28 -9.16 -12.43
N LEU A 278 -4.21 -8.25 -12.16
CA LEU A 278 -3.88 -6.93 -11.61
C LEU A 278 -3.54 -7.10 -10.13
N LEU A 279 -2.28 -6.93 -9.77
CA LEU A 279 -1.78 -7.06 -8.39
C LEU A 279 -2.02 -5.79 -7.57
N SER A 280 -1.86 -4.63 -8.20
CA SER A 280 -2.07 -3.33 -7.58
C SER A 280 -2.48 -2.32 -8.65
N GLY A 281 -3.37 -1.40 -8.31
CA GLY A 281 -3.86 -0.39 -9.24
C GLY A 281 -4.42 0.82 -8.49
N GLU A 282 -3.92 2.00 -8.82
CA GLU A 282 -4.43 3.27 -8.32
C GLU A 282 -4.76 4.19 -9.48
N LYS A 283 -5.85 4.93 -9.34
CA LYS A 283 -6.32 5.89 -10.33
C LYS A 283 -6.85 7.12 -9.62
N GLY A 284 -6.52 8.31 -10.10
CA GLY A 284 -6.97 9.56 -9.49
C GLY A 284 -7.19 10.66 -10.51
N VAL A 285 -8.26 11.44 -10.30
CA VAL A 285 -8.52 12.68 -11.05
C VAL A 285 -7.77 13.82 -10.38
N GLN A 286 -6.96 14.55 -11.14
CA GLN A 286 -6.17 15.65 -10.60
C GLN A 286 -5.87 16.74 -11.65
N PRO A 287 -5.48 17.95 -11.22
CA PRO A 287 -4.97 18.99 -12.12
C PRO A 287 -3.68 18.55 -12.82
N MET A 288 -3.49 18.98 -14.07
CA MET A 288 -2.31 18.65 -14.88
C MET A 288 -1.32 19.81 -14.99
N ASP A 289 -0.04 19.47 -15.12
CA ASP A 289 1.02 20.44 -15.41
C ASP A 289 0.80 21.04 -16.80
N GLY A 290 0.60 22.36 -16.86
CA GLY A 290 0.21 23.06 -18.10
C GLY A 290 -1.26 23.49 -18.15
N GLY A 291 -2.05 23.13 -17.13
CA GLY A 291 -3.45 23.53 -16.98
C GLY A 291 -4.41 22.44 -17.43
N GLY A 292 -5.66 22.52 -16.94
CA GLY A 292 -6.68 21.49 -17.17
C GLY A 292 -6.64 20.36 -16.15
N TRP A 293 -7.42 19.32 -16.43
CA TRP A 293 -7.62 18.16 -15.56
C TRP A 293 -7.34 16.87 -16.33
N GLY A 294 -6.88 15.84 -15.64
CA GLY A 294 -6.63 14.53 -16.22
C GLY A 294 -6.70 13.42 -15.17
N VAL A 295 -6.35 12.22 -15.60
CA VAL A 295 -6.28 11.02 -14.77
C VAL A 295 -4.84 10.55 -14.72
N ARG A 296 -4.32 10.36 -13.50
CA ARG A 296 -3.08 9.61 -13.30
C ARG A 296 -3.43 8.20 -12.88
N PHE A 297 -2.75 7.24 -13.48
CA PHE A 297 -2.97 5.82 -13.26
C PHE A 297 -1.63 5.12 -13.05
N SER A 298 -1.58 4.26 -12.05
CA SER A 298 -0.47 3.35 -11.81
C SER A 298 -1.00 1.94 -11.63
N ALA A 299 -0.31 0.96 -12.21
CA ALA A 299 -0.68 -0.43 -12.05
C ALA A 299 0.51 -1.37 -12.11
N VAL A 300 0.33 -2.51 -11.44
CA VAL A 300 1.21 -3.67 -11.53
C VAL A 300 0.38 -4.85 -11.96
N TRP A 301 0.69 -5.41 -13.13
CA TRP A 301 0.10 -6.66 -13.58
C TRP A 301 1.09 -7.79 -13.44
N ALA A 302 0.67 -8.86 -12.78
CA ALA A 302 1.27 -10.18 -12.91
C ALA A 302 1.18 -10.62 -14.36
N VAL A 303 2.26 -10.43 -15.12
CA VAL A 303 2.26 -10.92 -16.49
C VAL A 303 2.32 -12.45 -16.41
N PRO A 304 1.40 -13.18 -17.08
CA PRO A 304 1.33 -14.63 -16.97
C PRO A 304 2.67 -15.27 -17.32
N ASP A 305 2.96 -16.42 -16.70
CA ASP A 305 4.11 -17.32 -16.99
C ASP A 305 4.05 -17.93 -18.41
N ALA A 306 3.47 -17.23 -19.37
CA ALA A 306 3.50 -17.55 -20.78
C ALA A 306 4.90 -17.25 -21.31
N SER A 307 5.76 -18.27 -21.32
CA SER A 307 7.00 -18.23 -22.08
C SER A 307 6.72 -18.57 -23.56
N PRO A 308 7.10 -17.70 -24.52
CA PRO A 308 7.67 -16.37 -24.34
C PRO A 308 6.57 -15.30 -24.21
N LEU A 309 6.83 -14.29 -23.36
CA LEU A 309 6.02 -13.08 -23.33
C LEU A 309 5.99 -12.43 -24.73
N PRO A 310 4.87 -11.81 -25.14
CA PRO A 310 4.81 -11.07 -26.39
C PRO A 310 5.95 -10.05 -26.48
N GLN A 311 6.49 -9.84 -27.69
CA GLN A 311 7.50 -8.78 -27.91
C GLN A 311 6.94 -7.38 -27.65
N THR A 312 5.64 -7.23 -27.87
CA THR A 312 4.91 -5.98 -27.68
C THR A 312 3.74 -6.24 -26.73
N LEU A 313 3.79 -5.59 -25.57
CA LEU A 313 2.65 -5.44 -24.67
C LEU A 313 1.98 -4.10 -24.98
N ALA A 314 0.79 -3.85 -24.46
CA ALA A 314 0.20 -2.52 -24.49
C ALA A 314 -0.68 -2.30 -23.27
N VAL A 315 -0.91 -1.03 -22.92
CA VAL A 315 -2.06 -0.68 -22.07
C VAL A 315 -3.12 -0.08 -22.98
N SER A 316 -4.30 -0.67 -22.99
CA SER A 316 -5.45 -0.13 -23.73
C SER A 316 -6.38 0.61 -22.80
N TYR A 317 -6.93 1.73 -23.27
CA TYR A 317 -7.96 2.48 -22.57
C TYR A 317 -9.32 2.22 -23.20
N HIS A 318 -10.27 1.82 -22.37
CA HIS A 318 -11.66 1.60 -22.72
C HIS A 318 -12.52 2.63 -21.99
N ASP A 319 -13.48 3.25 -22.68
CA ASP A 319 -14.41 4.15 -22.00
C ASP A 319 -15.46 3.38 -21.17
N ALA A 320 -16.30 4.10 -20.43
CA ALA A 320 -17.34 3.51 -19.58
C ALA A 320 -18.37 2.63 -20.34
N SER A 321 -18.40 2.68 -21.68
CA SER A 321 -19.23 1.79 -22.51
C SER A 321 -18.52 0.48 -22.89
N GLY A 322 -17.22 0.37 -22.57
CA GLY A 322 -16.33 -0.74 -22.94
C GLY A 322 -15.66 -0.56 -24.30
N ALA A 323 -15.91 0.56 -25.00
CA ALA A 323 -15.29 0.81 -26.30
C ALA A 323 -13.81 1.15 -26.13
N GLN A 324 -12.94 0.38 -26.78
CA GLN A 324 -11.51 0.67 -26.82
C GLN A 324 -11.26 1.95 -27.63
N LEU A 325 -10.70 2.97 -26.98
CA LEU A 325 -10.43 4.26 -27.60
C LEU A 325 -8.96 4.47 -27.94
N LEU A 326 -8.07 3.76 -27.24
CA LEU A 326 -6.64 3.90 -27.40
C LEU A 326 -5.95 2.59 -27.06
N CYS A 327 -5.00 2.16 -27.90
CA CYS A 327 -4.03 1.12 -27.58
C CYS A 327 -2.66 1.80 -27.50
N MET A 328 -1.92 1.55 -26.42
CA MET A 328 -0.63 2.19 -26.15
C MET A 328 0.47 1.12 -26.09
N PRO A 329 1.08 0.76 -27.24
CA PRO A 329 2.15 -0.24 -27.28
C PRO A 329 3.38 0.12 -26.45
N LEU A 330 3.94 -0.92 -25.83
CA LEU A 330 5.15 -0.99 -25.02
C LEU A 330 6.09 -1.99 -25.69
N GLU A 331 7.24 -1.53 -26.17
CA GLU A 331 8.20 -2.37 -26.90
C GLU A 331 9.32 -2.83 -25.96
N ARG A 332 9.57 -4.14 -25.93
CA ARG A 332 10.75 -4.67 -25.25
C ARG A 332 12.01 -4.30 -26.03
N GLY A 333 13.06 -3.87 -25.32
CA GLY A 333 14.34 -3.55 -25.95
C GLY A 333 14.91 -4.79 -26.65
N GLY A 334 14.91 -4.79 -27.98
CA GLY A 334 15.58 -5.84 -28.74
C GLY A 334 17.09 -5.75 -28.54
N THR A 335 17.68 -6.81 -28.00
CA THR A 335 19.12 -7.06 -28.18
C THR A 335 19.43 -7.37 -29.64
#